data_AF-A0A8X8AQ83-F1
#
_entry.id   AF-A0A8X8AQ83-F1
#
_cell.length_a   1.000
_cell.length_b   1.000
_cell.length_c   1.000
_cell.angle_alpha   90.00
_cell.angle_beta   90.00
_cell.angle_gamma   90.00
#
_symmetry.space_group_name_H-M   'P 1'
#
loop_
_entity.id
_entity.type
_entity.pdbx_description
1 polymer ?
#
loop_
_entity_poly.entity_id
_entity_poly.type
_entity_poly.pdbx_seq_one_letter_code
_entity_poly.pdbx_strand_id
1 'polypeptide(L)'
;MQISSQIVKSLGFVKILKNKFRLCQVTLQLQPLFKRSISYVVKEDADLGDQVASFGRQHEFADITWYPSQGKAVYRIDDRISSNTSGNGQYDYIPFRSTLSLELAAVRATEDAQESLKDPDGKCASAKLITSTLVNLAYGLTNNGIVFTGYPIIGYHNRLQSSGTCLDSPEDALITACPWDSRIKDDALDFDMTFYRNKDPSKPRLYEDIYEEIEQLAVFKYGGLPHWGKNRNLVFNGALRKYKNAGAFLRVKEMYDPLGLFSNEWMDQVLGLRGEANILKEGCALEGLCICSQDTHCAPRDGYLCRPGKIYQDARVCALVSTSEQ
;
A
#
# COMPACT_ATOMS: atom_id res chain seq x y z
N MET A 1 -1.08 14.55 2.51
CA MET A 1 0.01 15.55 2.39
C MET A 1 -0.13 16.52 3.55
N GLN A 2 0.54 16.23 4.66
CA GLN A 2 0.63 17.11 5.82
C GLN A 2 2.13 17.38 5.97
N ILE A 3 2.57 18.52 5.45
CA ILE A 3 3.94 18.98 5.65
C ILE A 3 3.98 19.45 7.10
N SER A 4 4.53 18.60 7.99
CA SER A 4 4.75 18.93 9.39
C SER A 4 5.62 20.17 9.50
N SER A 5 5.12 21.15 10.25
CA SER A 5 5.65 22.50 10.44
C SER A 5 6.82 22.57 11.43
N GLN A 6 7.72 21.58 11.45
CA GLN A 6 8.84 21.56 12.39
C GLN A 6 10.19 22.07 11.85
N ILE A 7 10.26 22.49 10.58
CA ILE A 7 11.50 23.07 10.01
C ILE A 7 11.53 24.60 10.17
N VAL A 8 11.36 25.11 11.39
CA VAL A 8 11.84 26.46 11.75
C VAL A 8 12.18 26.44 13.24
N LYS A 9 13.39 25.98 13.59
CA LYS A 9 14.15 26.39 14.80
C LYS A 9 15.46 25.58 14.92
N SER A 10 16.49 25.96 14.17
CA SER A 10 17.85 26.07 14.70
C SER A 10 18.76 26.73 13.66
N LEU A 11 19.27 27.91 14.00
CA LEU A 11 20.40 28.54 13.34
C LEU A 11 21.64 27.67 13.54
N GLY A 12 22.28 27.26 12.44
CA GLY A 12 23.57 26.59 12.44
C GLY A 12 24.15 26.64 11.03
N PHE A 13 25.31 27.27 10.87
CA PHE A 13 26.01 27.53 9.62
C PHE A 13 26.10 26.29 8.70
N VAL A 14 25.49 26.35 7.52
CA VAL A 14 25.75 25.38 6.44
C VAL A 14 26.81 25.97 5.50
N LYS A 15 28.02 25.43 5.59
CA LYS A 15 29.09 25.62 4.61
C LYS A 15 28.69 24.81 3.36
N ILE A 16 28.14 25.48 2.35
CA ILE A 16 27.73 24.84 1.09
C ILE A 16 29.00 24.45 0.32
N LEU A 17 29.39 23.18 0.41
CA LEU A 17 30.28 22.57 -0.57
C LEU A 17 29.53 22.48 -1.89
N LYS A 18 30.03 23.18 -2.92
CA LYS A 18 29.51 23.17 -4.28
C LYS A 18 29.64 21.77 -4.88
N ASN A 19 28.61 20.95 -4.75
CA ASN A 19 28.32 19.88 -5.71
C ASN A 19 26.93 20.13 -6.29
N LYS A 20 26.85 20.10 -7.62
CA LYS A 20 25.69 20.41 -8.46
C LYS A 20 24.36 19.81 -7.92
N PHE A 21 23.62 20.56 -7.14
CA PHE A 21 22.18 20.32 -6.99
C PHE A 21 21.48 21.00 -8.17
N ARG A 22 20.88 20.23 -9.08
CA ARG A 22 19.87 20.78 -9.99
C ARG A 22 18.68 21.18 -9.13
N LEU A 23 18.45 22.48 -8.99
CA LEU A 23 17.21 23.01 -8.42
C LEU A 23 16.06 22.63 -9.36
N CYS A 24 15.24 21.64 -8.98
CA CYS A 24 13.96 21.40 -9.62
C CYS A 24 12.97 22.45 -9.12
N GLN A 25 12.57 23.39 -9.99
CA GLN A 25 11.46 24.28 -9.72
C GLN A 25 10.16 23.51 -9.98
N VAL A 26 9.44 23.17 -8.92
CA VAL A 26 8.13 22.51 -9.00
C VAL A 26 7.05 23.56 -8.76
N THR A 27 6.11 23.69 -9.70
CA THR A 27 4.91 24.51 -9.52
C THR A 27 3.78 23.63 -9.03
N LEU A 28 3.32 23.86 -7.80
CA LEU A 28 2.16 23.18 -7.24
C LEU A 28 0.90 24.00 -7.51
N GLN A 29 -0.06 23.42 -8.22
CA GLN A 29 -1.40 23.98 -8.33
C GLN A 29 -2.28 23.36 -7.24
N LEU A 30 -2.79 24.20 -6.34
CA LEU A 30 -3.71 23.75 -5.30
C LEU A 30 -5.12 23.63 -5.88
N GLN A 31 -5.79 22.51 -5.60
CA GLN A 31 -7.20 22.37 -5.89
C GLN A 31 -8.01 23.12 -4.82
N PRO A 32 -9.04 23.90 -5.19
CA PRO A 32 -9.95 24.51 -4.22
C PRO A 32 -10.57 23.45 -3.30
N LEU A 33 -10.72 23.81 -2.02
CA LEU A 33 -11.32 22.93 -1.03
C LEU A 33 -12.81 22.71 -1.36
N PHE A 34 -13.25 21.46 -1.29
CA PHE A 34 -14.62 21.03 -1.55
C PHE A 34 -15.10 20.10 -0.44
N LYS A 35 -16.42 19.83 -0.40
CA LYS A 35 -17.00 18.85 0.53
C LYS A 35 -17.34 17.56 -0.19
N ARG A 36 -17.42 16.47 0.57
CA ARG A 36 -17.91 15.16 0.11
C ARG A 36 -19.17 14.77 0.85
N SER A 37 -19.99 13.95 0.20
CA SER A 37 -21.18 13.31 0.76
C SER A 37 -20.96 11.80 0.74
N ILE A 38 -20.84 11.19 1.92
CA ILE A 38 -20.51 9.75 2.06
C ILE A 38 -21.70 8.99 2.62
N SER A 39 -22.06 7.88 2.00
CA SER A 39 -23.02 6.90 2.51
C SER A 39 -22.50 5.48 2.28
N TYR A 40 -22.75 4.58 3.24
CA TYR A 40 -22.47 3.15 3.06
C TYR A 40 -23.78 2.39 2.85
N VAL A 41 -23.79 1.49 1.87
CA VAL A 41 -24.93 0.62 1.58
C VAL A 41 -24.45 -0.82 1.49
N VAL A 42 -25.00 -1.69 2.32
CA VAL A 42 -24.75 -3.13 2.27
C VAL A 42 -25.75 -3.74 1.28
N LYS A 43 -25.25 -4.54 0.33
CA LYS A 43 -26.05 -5.28 -0.64
C LYS A 43 -25.61 -6.74 -0.67
N GLU A 44 -26.49 -7.61 -1.16
CA GLU A 44 -26.10 -8.96 -1.59
C GLU A 44 -25.16 -8.85 -2.80
N ASP A 45 -24.28 -9.83 -3.00
CA ASP A 45 -23.22 -9.78 -4.03
C ASP A 45 -23.59 -10.43 -5.37
N ALA A 46 -24.84 -10.88 -5.53
CA ALA A 46 -25.31 -11.61 -6.71
C ALA A 46 -25.12 -10.84 -8.04
N ASP A 47 -25.22 -9.51 -8.02
CA ASP A 47 -25.05 -8.63 -9.18
C ASP A 47 -23.73 -7.83 -9.16
N LEU A 48 -22.81 -8.16 -8.23
CA LEU A 48 -21.58 -7.38 -8.01
C LEU A 48 -20.77 -7.22 -9.30
N GLY A 49 -20.57 -8.31 -10.04
CA GLY A 49 -19.80 -8.30 -11.29
C GLY A 49 -20.37 -7.34 -12.34
N ASP A 50 -21.70 -7.24 -12.43
CA ASP A 50 -22.39 -6.35 -13.38
C ASP A 50 -22.37 -4.89 -12.91
N GLN A 51 -22.43 -4.66 -11.60
CA GLN A 51 -22.55 -3.33 -11.01
C GLN A 51 -21.23 -2.58 -10.83
N VAL A 52 -20.11 -3.27 -10.59
CA VAL A 52 -18.82 -2.64 -10.21
C VAL A 52 -18.41 -1.53 -11.17
N ALA A 53 -18.43 -1.80 -12.47
CA ALA A 53 -17.99 -0.83 -13.48
C ALA A 53 -18.95 0.37 -13.60
N SER A 54 -20.26 0.13 -13.45
CA SER A 54 -21.25 1.21 -13.46
C SER A 54 -21.12 2.09 -12.22
N PHE A 55 -21.05 1.48 -11.04
CA PHE A 55 -20.90 2.17 -9.76
C PHE A 55 -19.65 3.05 -9.70
N GLY A 56 -18.51 2.53 -10.15
CA GLY A 56 -17.25 3.30 -10.21
C GLY A 56 -17.28 4.49 -11.18
N ARG A 57 -18.16 4.48 -12.18
CA ARG A 57 -18.38 5.64 -13.07
C ARG A 57 -19.42 6.63 -12.54
N GLN A 58 -20.32 6.17 -11.68
CA GLN A 58 -21.37 6.98 -11.10
C GLN A 58 -20.86 7.87 -9.96
N HIS A 59 -19.84 7.42 -9.21
CA HIS A 59 -19.34 8.12 -8.03
C HIS A 59 -17.85 8.46 -8.10
N GLU A 60 -17.48 9.70 -7.78
CA GLU A 60 -16.11 10.21 -7.94
C GLU A 60 -15.10 9.48 -7.02
N PHE A 61 -15.50 9.12 -5.80
CA PHE A 61 -14.66 8.46 -4.81
C PHE A 61 -15.22 7.09 -4.39
N ALA A 62 -15.90 6.41 -5.33
CA ALA A 62 -16.51 5.10 -5.15
C ALA A 62 -15.55 4.11 -4.48
N ASP A 63 -16.06 3.34 -3.53
CA ASP A 63 -15.36 2.19 -2.96
C ASP A 63 -16.34 1.03 -2.79
N ILE A 64 -15.88 -0.20 -3.05
CA ILE A 64 -16.65 -1.41 -2.79
C ILE A 64 -15.77 -2.36 -1.99
N THR A 65 -16.25 -2.75 -0.80
CA THR A 65 -15.64 -3.83 -0.03
C THR A 65 -16.48 -5.11 -0.17
N TRP A 66 -15.91 -6.15 -0.77
CA TRP A 66 -16.59 -7.43 -0.99
C TRP A 66 -16.25 -8.46 0.09
N TYR A 67 -17.27 -9.15 0.59
CA TYR A 67 -17.19 -10.22 1.59
C TYR A 67 -17.81 -11.51 1.02
N PRO A 68 -17.09 -12.25 0.16
CA PRO A 68 -17.64 -13.41 -0.56
C PRO A 68 -18.22 -14.48 0.35
N SER A 69 -17.54 -14.80 1.47
CA SER A 69 -18.00 -15.81 2.43
C SER A 69 -19.29 -15.41 3.18
N GLN A 70 -19.69 -14.15 3.06
CA GLN A 70 -20.91 -13.59 3.64
C GLN A 70 -21.97 -13.29 2.57
N GLY A 71 -21.68 -13.46 1.28
CA GLY A 71 -22.59 -13.14 0.17
C GLY A 71 -22.88 -11.64 0.03
N LYS A 72 -21.97 -10.77 0.50
CA LYS A 72 -22.26 -9.33 0.69
C LYS A 72 -21.19 -8.43 0.10
N ALA A 73 -21.62 -7.29 -0.40
CA ALA A 73 -20.76 -6.19 -0.80
C ALA A 73 -21.21 -4.88 -0.13
N VAL A 74 -20.25 -4.12 0.37
CA VAL A 74 -20.48 -2.82 1.00
C VAL A 74 -20.04 -1.73 0.03
N TYR A 75 -21.00 -0.94 -0.44
CA TYR A 75 -20.81 0.15 -1.38
C TYR A 75 -20.65 1.47 -0.63
N ARG A 76 -19.54 2.17 -0.83
CA ARG A 76 -19.33 3.55 -0.38
C ARG A 76 -19.72 4.50 -1.50
N ILE A 77 -20.92 5.06 -1.39
CA ILE A 77 -21.40 6.15 -2.24
C ILE A 77 -20.70 7.42 -1.76
N ASP A 78 -19.87 8.02 -2.60
CA ASP A 78 -18.95 9.07 -2.18
C ASP A 78 -18.69 10.05 -3.31
N ASP A 79 -19.31 11.23 -3.17
CA ASP A 79 -19.35 12.23 -4.22
C ASP A 79 -18.89 13.59 -3.72
N ARG A 80 -18.22 14.31 -4.62
CA ARG A 80 -17.97 15.74 -4.46
C ARG A 80 -19.27 16.52 -4.48
N ILE A 81 -19.38 17.46 -3.55
CA ILE A 81 -20.48 18.41 -3.46
C ILE A 81 -19.96 19.82 -3.21
N SER A 82 -20.87 20.80 -3.34
CA SER A 82 -20.56 22.21 -3.08
C SER A 82 -20.01 22.43 -1.67
N SER A 83 -19.02 23.31 -1.55
CA SER A 83 -18.47 23.74 -0.25
C SER A 83 -19.51 24.43 0.64
N ASN A 84 -20.59 24.96 0.06
CA ASN A 84 -21.66 25.68 0.76
C ASN A 84 -22.66 24.74 1.46
N THR A 85 -22.64 23.45 1.15
CA THR A 85 -23.54 22.49 1.79
C THR A 85 -23.20 22.34 3.28
N SER A 86 -24.21 22.38 4.14
CA SER A 86 -24.02 22.24 5.60
C SER A 86 -23.53 20.84 5.97
N GLY A 87 -22.66 20.77 6.98
CA GLY A 87 -22.08 19.52 7.49
C GLY A 87 -20.62 19.68 7.88
N ASN A 88 -20.25 19.03 8.99
CA ASN A 88 -18.90 19.05 9.55
C ASN A 88 -18.37 17.63 9.81
N GLY A 89 -18.65 16.74 8.87
CA GLY A 89 -18.29 15.33 8.98
C GLY A 89 -16.78 15.12 9.11
N GLN A 90 -16.43 14.01 9.75
CA GLN A 90 -15.06 13.55 9.92
C GLN A 90 -15.00 12.05 9.71
N TYR A 91 -13.94 11.59 9.08
CA TYR A 91 -13.64 10.18 8.95
C TYR A 91 -12.45 9.81 9.82
N ASP A 92 -12.72 9.27 11.00
CA ASP A 92 -11.67 8.74 11.87
C ASP A 92 -11.74 7.22 11.83
N TYR A 93 -11.12 6.62 10.81
CA TYR A 93 -11.26 5.20 10.50
C TYR A 93 -10.80 4.31 11.67
N ILE A 94 -11.69 3.44 12.15
CA ILE A 94 -11.48 2.66 13.38
C ILE A 94 -10.15 1.87 13.37
N PRO A 95 -9.82 1.09 12.32
CA PRO A 95 -8.55 0.37 12.25
C PRO A 95 -7.29 1.23 12.21
N PHE A 96 -7.40 2.56 12.05
CA PHE A 96 -6.27 3.49 12.05
C PHE A 96 -6.27 4.40 13.29
N ARG A 97 -6.95 3.99 14.35
CA ARG A 97 -6.90 4.63 15.68
C ARG A 97 -5.86 3.93 16.55
N SER A 98 -5.30 4.65 17.52
CA SER A 98 -4.57 3.99 18.59
C SER A 98 -5.52 3.09 19.39
N THR A 99 -5.02 1.92 19.74
CA THR A 99 -5.77 0.89 20.47
C THR A 99 -4.97 0.48 21.70
N LEU A 100 -5.62 -0.05 22.73
CA LEU A 100 -4.93 -0.54 23.91
C LEU A 100 -3.93 -1.64 23.51
N SER A 101 -2.68 -1.51 23.96
CA SER A 101 -1.63 -2.49 23.62
C SER A 101 -1.98 -3.91 24.08
N LEU A 102 -2.70 -4.06 25.19
CA LEU A 102 -3.19 -5.36 25.67
C LEU A 102 -4.21 -5.99 24.71
N GLU A 103 -5.09 -5.19 24.13
CA GLU A 103 -6.08 -5.63 23.14
C GLU A 103 -5.38 -6.06 21.85
N LEU A 104 -4.46 -5.25 21.34
CA LEU A 104 -3.64 -5.60 20.17
C LEU A 104 -2.88 -6.92 20.38
N ALA A 105 -2.24 -7.08 21.54
CA ALA A 105 -1.53 -8.31 21.90
C ALA A 105 -2.46 -9.54 22.01
N ALA A 106 -3.72 -9.36 22.42
CA ALA A 106 -4.70 -10.44 22.48
C ALA A 106 -5.23 -10.82 21.10
N VAL A 107 -5.48 -9.83 20.24
CA VAL A 107 -5.89 -10.04 18.84
C VAL A 107 -4.81 -10.82 18.09
N ARG A 108 -3.55 -10.37 18.13
CA ARG A 108 -2.42 -11.06 17.47
C ARG A 108 -2.27 -12.50 17.97
N ALA A 109 -2.29 -12.71 19.27
CA ALA A 109 -2.22 -14.07 19.84
C ALA A 109 -3.39 -14.98 19.43
N THR A 110 -4.59 -14.40 19.24
CA THR A 110 -5.76 -15.13 18.75
C THR A 110 -5.58 -15.51 17.28
N GLU A 111 -5.08 -14.59 16.45
CA GLU A 111 -4.79 -14.85 15.03
C GLU A 111 -3.73 -15.93 14.87
N ASP A 112 -2.64 -15.86 15.65
CA ASP A 112 -1.58 -16.87 15.67
C ASP A 112 -2.11 -18.26 16.07
N ALA A 113 -2.97 -18.31 17.10
CA ALA A 113 -3.59 -19.55 17.53
C ALA A 113 -4.49 -20.15 16.44
N GLN A 114 -5.32 -19.32 15.79
CA GLN A 114 -6.18 -19.75 14.70
C GLN A 114 -5.38 -20.28 13.51
N GLU A 115 -4.25 -19.65 13.17
CA GLU A 115 -3.38 -20.09 12.09
C GLU A 115 -2.65 -21.39 12.42
N SER A 116 -2.11 -21.50 13.64
CA SER A 116 -1.43 -22.70 14.13
C SER A 116 -2.35 -23.92 14.17
N LEU A 117 -3.59 -23.72 14.64
CA LEU A 117 -4.62 -24.77 14.72
C LEU A 117 -5.30 -25.03 13.36
N LYS A 118 -5.05 -24.19 12.35
CA LYS A 118 -5.78 -24.18 11.07
C LYS A 118 -7.29 -24.18 11.32
N ASP A 119 -7.76 -23.24 12.13
CA ASP A 119 -9.16 -23.09 12.55
C ASP A 119 -9.94 -22.18 11.57
N PRO A 120 -10.61 -22.75 10.55
CA PRO A 120 -11.38 -21.95 9.60
C PRO A 120 -12.60 -21.30 10.26
N ASP A 121 -13.23 -21.99 11.22
CA ASP A 121 -14.45 -21.50 11.87
C ASP A 121 -14.16 -20.27 12.72
N GLY A 122 -13.03 -20.29 13.45
CA GLY A 122 -12.52 -19.13 14.19
C GLY A 122 -12.21 -17.94 13.27
N LYS A 123 -11.48 -18.15 12.17
CA LYS A 123 -11.20 -17.08 11.19
C LYS A 123 -12.49 -16.51 10.59
N CYS A 124 -13.46 -17.36 10.25
CA CYS A 124 -14.76 -16.94 9.73
C CYS A 124 -15.60 -16.17 10.77
N ALA A 125 -15.58 -16.60 12.03
CA ALA A 125 -16.26 -15.91 13.13
C ALA A 125 -15.65 -14.52 13.38
N SER A 126 -14.31 -14.44 13.47
CA SER A 126 -13.58 -13.17 13.59
C SER A 126 -13.88 -12.22 12.43
N ALA A 127 -13.85 -12.72 11.18
CA ALA A 127 -14.15 -11.91 10.01
C ALA A 127 -15.57 -11.33 10.05
N LYS A 128 -16.58 -12.13 10.40
CA LYS A 128 -17.98 -11.66 10.55
C LYS A 128 -18.11 -10.62 11.66
N LEU A 129 -17.44 -10.84 12.80
CA LEU A 129 -17.43 -9.91 13.93
C LEU A 129 -16.82 -8.56 13.55
N ILE A 130 -15.67 -8.57 12.87
CA ILE A 130 -14.99 -7.35 12.40
C ILE A 130 -15.88 -6.60 11.41
N THR A 131 -16.39 -7.27 10.37
CA THR A 131 -17.27 -6.64 9.38
C THR A 131 -18.51 -6.03 10.03
N SER A 132 -19.20 -6.78 10.90
CA SER A 132 -20.39 -6.28 11.58
C SER A 132 -20.08 -5.09 12.47
N THR A 133 -18.97 -5.11 13.20
CA THR A 133 -18.56 -4.02 14.09
C THR A 133 -18.27 -2.75 13.30
N LEU A 134 -17.50 -2.86 12.21
CA LEU A 134 -17.18 -1.73 11.36
C LEU A 134 -18.43 -1.10 10.72
N VAL A 135 -19.35 -1.92 10.19
CA VAL A 135 -20.61 -1.43 9.62
C VAL A 135 -21.46 -0.73 10.68
N ASN A 136 -21.64 -1.34 11.86
CA ASN A 136 -22.49 -0.79 12.92
C ASN A 136 -21.93 0.52 13.50
N LEU A 137 -20.61 0.69 13.52
CA LEU A 137 -19.94 1.90 13.98
C LEU A 137 -19.63 2.89 12.83
N ALA A 138 -20.29 2.72 11.67
CA ALA A 138 -20.15 3.57 10.49
C ALA A 138 -18.68 3.77 10.05
N TYR A 139 -17.84 2.75 10.26
CA TYR A 139 -16.40 2.76 10.01
C TYR A 139 -15.64 3.87 10.76
N GLY A 140 -16.25 4.52 11.75
CA GLY A 140 -15.69 5.67 12.45
C GLY A 140 -16.03 7.04 11.83
N LEU A 141 -17.00 7.09 10.92
CA LEU A 141 -17.57 8.33 10.43
C LEU A 141 -18.42 9.02 11.52
N THR A 142 -18.37 10.34 11.56
CA THR A 142 -19.21 11.17 12.43
C THR A 142 -19.76 12.37 11.65
N ASN A 143 -20.95 12.87 12.02
CA ASN A 143 -21.61 13.99 11.32
C ASN A 143 -21.02 15.35 11.72
N ASN A 144 -20.42 15.44 12.91
CA ASN A 144 -19.92 16.67 13.51
C ASN A 144 -18.48 16.57 14.05
N GLY A 145 -17.79 15.45 13.85
CA GLY A 145 -16.48 15.16 14.44
C GLY A 145 -16.53 14.41 15.78
N ILE A 146 -17.73 14.14 16.33
CA ILE A 146 -17.89 13.53 17.65
C ILE A 146 -18.81 12.30 17.59
N VAL A 147 -19.97 12.43 16.95
CA VAL A 147 -21.00 11.38 16.94
C VAL A 147 -21.55 11.12 15.55
N PHE A 148 -21.85 9.85 15.28
CA PHE A 148 -22.60 9.42 14.11
C PHE A 148 -24.10 9.54 14.37
N THR A 149 -24.81 10.31 13.55
CA THR A 149 -26.27 10.49 13.62
C THR A 149 -27.00 9.93 12.41
N GLY A 150 -26.27 9.55 11.35
CA GLY A 150 -26.85 8.96 10.14
C GLY A 150 -26.18 9.44 8.86
N TYR A 151 -26.47 8.72 7.77
CA TYR A 151 -26.04 9.09 6.41
C TYR A 151 -27.02 10.08 5.75
N PRO A 152 -26.57 10.92 4.80
CA PRO A 152 -25.18 11.06 4.34
C PRO A 152 -24.31 11.87 5.32
N ILE A 153 -23.02 11.54 5.36
CA ILE A 153 -22.00 12.31 6.07
C ILE A 153 -21.46 13.38 5.14
N ILE A 154 -21.66 14.64 5.51
CA ILE A 154 -21.20 15.78 4.74
C ILE A 154 -20.05 16.46 5.47
N GLY A 155 -18.88 16.55 4.84
CA GLY A 155 -17.69 17.14 5.44
C GLY A 155 -16.67 17.59 4.40
N TYR A 156 -15.67 18.37 4.82
CA TYR A 156 -14.61 18.80 3.91
C TYR A 156 -13.73 17.63 3.48
N HIS A 157 -13.29 17.63 2.22
CA HIS A 157 -12.47 16.55 1.64
C HIS A 157 -11.26 16.21 2.51
N ASN A 158 -10.55 17.19 3.06
CA ASN A 158 -9.38 16.95 3.91
C ASN A 158 -9.73 16.22 5.22
N ARG A 159 -10.95 16.36 5.75
CA ARG A 159 -11.42 15.67 6.97
C ARG A 159 -12.03 14.29 6.69
N LEU A 160 -12.43 14.04 5.45
CA LEU A 160 -13.01 12.78 5.00
C LEU A 160 -11.99 11.89 4.25
N GLN A 161 -10.86 12.46 3.82
CA GLN A 161 -9.77 11.73 3.15
C GLN A 161 -8.71 11.22 4.14
N SER A 162 -8.35 12.03 5.14
CA SER A 162 -7.48 11.55 6.23
C SER A 162 -8.25 10.52 7.03
N SER A 163 -7.69 9.32 7.18
CA SER A 163 -8.31 8.22 7.91
C SER A 163 -7.43 7.89 9.11
N GLY A 164 -7.89 8.22 10.30
CA GLY A 164 -7.25 7.79 11.55
C GLY A 164 -6.47 8.87 12.30
N THR A 165 -6.47 8.70 13.61
CA THR A 165 -5.86 9.59 14.61
C THR A 165 -4.65 8.94 15.28
N CYS A 166 -4.18 7.78 14.80
CA CYS A 166 -3.14 7.05 15.53
C CYS A 166 -1.85 7.86 15.74
N LEU A 167 -1.42 8.64 14.75
CA LEU A 167 -0.21 9.47 14.88
C LEU A 167 -0.38 10.63 15.87
N ASP A 168 -1.60 10.92 16.30
CA ASP A 168 -1.92 11.93 17.32
C ASP A 168 -1.97 11.31 18.74
N SER A 169 -1.67 10.01 18.88
CA SER A 169 -1.70 9.31 20.18
C SER A 169 -0.68 9.90 21.16
N PRO A 170 -1.03 10.00 22.46
CA PRO A 170 -0.08 10.48 23.47
C PRO A 170 1.09 9.51 23.65
N GLU A 171 2.26 10.05 24.00
CA GLU A 171 3.40 9.25 24.49
C GLU A 171 3.09 8.74 25.91
N ASP A 172 2.34 7.64 25.98
CA ASP A 172 1.77 7.09 27.21
C ASP A 172 2.51 5.83 27.71
N ALA A 173 3.77 5.67 27.33
CA ALA A 173 4.59 4.50 27.62
C ALA A 173 3.99 3.17 27.09
N LEU A 174 3.40 3.23 25.88
CA LEU A 174 2.78 2.09 25.18
C LEU A 174 1.53 1.53 25.88
N ILE A 175 0.78 2.36 26.61
CA ILE A 175 -0.57 1.98 27.05
C ILE A 175 -1.47 1.86 25.82
N THR A 176 -1.37 2.82 24.90
CA THR A 176 -1.96 2.75 23.57
C THR A 176 -0.88 2.70 22.50
N ALA A 177 -1.18 2.05 21.38
CA ALA A 177 -0.26 1.94 20.26
C ALA A 177 -1.02 1.88 18.94
N CYS A 178 -0.34 2.18 17.84
CA CYS A 178 -0.89 1.90 16.52
C CYS A 178 -1.00 0.40 16.27
N PRO A 179 -2.02 -0.06 15.51
CA PRO A 179 -2.16 -1.48 15.19
C PRO A 179 -0.98 -2.11 14.46
N TRP A 180 -0.09 -1.30 13.87
CA TRP A 180 1.16 -1.71 13.21
C TRP A 180 2.42 -1.41 14.05
N ASP A 181 2.29 -1.10 15.34
CA ASP A 181 3.45 -0.91 16.22
C ASP A 181 4.13 -2.26 16.49
N SER A 182 5.37 -2.40 16.03
CA SER A 182 6.14 -3.64 16.12
C SER A 182 6.56 -3.98 17.55
N ARG A 183 6.48 -3.02 18.49
CA ARG A 183 6.83 -3.25 19.90
C ARG A 183 5.81 -4.12 20.63
N ILE A 184 4.60 -4.32 20.06
CA ILE A 184 3.48 -5.00 20.73
C ILE A 184 3.31 -6.45 20.24
N LYS A 185 4.23 -7.36 20.57
CA LYS A 185 4.15 -8.78 20.13
C LYS A 185 3.99 -8.93 18.61
N ASP A 186 4.81 -8.24 17.84
CA ASP A 186 4.93 -8.49 16.39
C ASP A 186 6.22 -9.25 16.11
N ASP A 187 6.14 -10.26 15.23
CA ASP A 187 7.30 -11.00 14.73
C ASP A 187 7.70 -10.54 13.32
N ALA A 188 6.98 -9.54 12.77
CA ALA A 188 7.25 -8.97 11.45
C ALA A 188 7.72 -7.51 11.52
N LEU A 189 8.55 -7.13 10.56
CA LEU A 189 8.97 -5.75 10.33
C LEU A 189 8.71 -5.40 8.86
N ASP A 190 7.92 -4.36 8.63
CA ASP A 190 7.63 -3.83 7.29
C ASP A 190 8.53 -2.62 6.98
N PHE A 191 9.00 -2.56 5.74
CA PHE A 191 9.82 -1.47 5.21
C PHE A 191 9.14 -0.90 3.97
N ASP A 192 8.46 0.23 4.12
CA ASP A 192 7.87 0.97 3.02
C ASP A 192 8.78 2.10 2.53
N MET A 193 8.98 2.15 1.22
CA MET A 193 9.75 3.21 0.56
C MET A 193 8.90 3.89 -0.50
N THR A 194 8.64 5.19 -0.32
CA THR A 194 7.97 6.02 -1.33
C THR A 194 9.00 6.82 -2.12
N PHE A 195 8.96 6.72 -3.44
CA PHE A 195 9.84 7.46 -4.34
C PHE A 195 9.06 8.07 -5.50
N TYR A 196 9.61 9.14 -6.08
CA TYR A 196 9.05 9.76 -7.28
C TYR A 196 9.48 8.98 -8.52
N ARG A 197 8.49 8.64 -9.36
CA ARG A 197 8.70 7.94 -10.63
C ARG A 197 8.38 8.87 -11.79
N ASN A 198 9.20 8.84 -12.83
CA ASN A 198 8.90 9.56 -14.08
C ASN A 198 7.74 8.88 -14.83
N LYS A 199 6.93 9.66 -15.55
CA LYS A 199 5.90 9.09 -16.44
C LYS A 199 6.53 8.33 -17.62
N ASP A 200 7.70 8.77 -18.07
CA ASP A 200 8.49 8.04 -19.05
C ASP A 200 9.30 6.93 -18.35
N PRO A 201 8.99 5.64 -18.59
CA PRO A 201 9.65 4.51 -17.94
C PRO A 201 11.12 4.34 -18.35
N SER A 202 11.56 5.03 -19.42
CA SER A 202 12.97 5.01 -19.85
C SER A 202 13.84 5.99 -19.06
N LYS A 203 13.24 6.86 -18.24
CA LYS A 203 13.95 7.85 -17.45
C LYS A 203 14.24 7.32 -16.05
N PRO A 204 15.52 7.21 -15.65
CA PRO A 204 15.90 6.72 -14.34
C PRO A 204 15.35 7.63 -13.24
N ARG A 205 14.96 7.04 -12.10
CA ARG A 205 14.52 7.81 -10.94
C ARG A 205 15.72 8.38 -10.18
N LEU A 206 15.44 9.32 -9.29
CA LEU A 206 16.48 9.85 -8.41
C LEU A 206 16.94 8.73 -7.45
N TYR A 207 18.26 8.50 -7.41
CA TYR A 207 18.87 7.41 -6.63
C TYR A 207 18.41 6.01 -7.05
N GLU A 208 18.24 5.79 -8.37
CA GLU A 208 17.87 4.50 -8.97
C GLU A 208 18.63 3.32 -8.34
N ASP A 209 19.96 3.46 -8.27
CA ASP A 209 20.88 2.48 -7.72
C ASP A 209 20.59 2.12 -6.25
N ILE A 210 20.35 3.13 -5.40
CA ILE A 210 20.07 2.93 -3.97
C ILE A 210 18.77 2.13 -3.78
N TYR A 211 17.70 2.47 -4.49
CA TYR A 211 16.41 1.78 -4.34
C TYR A 211 16.47 0.34 -4.84
N GLU A 212 17.12 0.10 -5.99
CA GLU A 212 17.31 -1.26 -6.52
C GLU A 212 18.18 -2.11 -5.60
N GLU A 213 19.22 -1.52 -4.99
CA GLU A 213 20.09 -2.21 -4.05
C GLU A 213 19.35 -2.61 -2.77
N ILE A 214 18.58 -1.69 -2.17
CA ILE A 214 17.79 -1.98 -0.96
C ILE A 214 16.76 -3.07 -1.24
N GLU A 215 16.05 -3.00 -2.37
CA GLU A 215 15.07 -4.01 -2.76
C GLU A 215 15.72 -5.41 -2.87
N GLN A 216 16.86 -5.51 -3.55
CA GLN A 216 17.57 -6.77 -3.71
C GLN A 216 18.18 -7.28 -2.39
N LEU A 217 18.69 -6.38 -1.56
CA LEU A 217 19.23 -6.71 -0.24
C LEU A 217 18.12 -7.24 0.69
N ALA A 218 16.98 -6.58 0.77
CA ALA A 218 15.88 -7.03 1.62
C ALA A 218 15.32 -8.38 1.15
N VAL A 219 15.07 -8.52 -0.15
CA VAL A 219 14.30 -9.65 -0.70
C VAL A 219 15.16 -10.86 -1.02
N PHE A 220 16.35 -10.68 -1.59
CA PHE A 220 17.19 -11.80 -2.05
C PHE A 220 18.28 -12.18 -1.04
N LYS A 221 18.89 -11.21 -0.33
CA LYS A 221 19.90 -11.52 0.69
C LYS A 221 19.26 -11.98 2.01
N TYR A 222 18.26 -11.26 2.50
CA TYR A 222 17.62 -11.55 3.79
C TYR A 222 16.33 -12.36 3.68
N GLY A 223 15.91 -12.74 2.46
CA GLY A 223 14.74 -13.57 2.26
C GLY A 223 13.41 -12.88 2.56
N GLY A 224 13.35 -11.54 2.54
CA GLY A 224 12.14 -10.78 2.77
C GLY A 224 11.00 -11.16 1.82
N LEU A 225 9.77 -11.06 2.35
CA LEU A 225 8.55 -11.28 1.60
C LEU A 225 8.10 -9.97 0.94
N PRO A 226 7.81 -9.97 -0.37
CA PRO A 226 7.32 -8.78 -1.05
C PRO A 226 5.89 -8.47 -0.64
N HIS A 227 5.55 -7.19 -0.52
CA HIS A 227 4.18 -6.74 -0.37
C HIS A 227 3.46 -6.82 -1.72
N TRP A 228 2.48 -7.72 -1.82
CA TRP A 228 1.73 -8.04 -3.05
C TRP A 228 1.13 -6.84 -3.79
N GLY A 229 0.69 -5.81 -3.06
CA GLY A 229 0.08 -4.61 -3.64
C GLY A 229 1.01 -3.40 -3.83
N LYS A 230 2.31 -3.50 -3.51
CA LYS A 230 3.24 -2.36 -3.53
C LYS A 230 4.52 -2.62 -4.31
N ASN A 231 5.02 -3.85 -4.30
CA ASN A 231 6.26 -4.18 -4.98
C ASN A 231 6.09 -4.40 -6.49
N ARG A 232 7.21 -4.40 -7.21
CA ARG A 232 7.29 -4.57 -8.67
C ARG A 232 7.61 -6.03 -9.04
N ASN A 233 7.48 -6.38 -10.31
CA ASN A 233 7.64 -7.74 -10.83
C ASN A 233 8.89 -8.48 -10.33
N LEU A 234 10.02 -7.78 -10.24
CA LEU A 234 11.31 -8.38 -9.91
C LEU A 234 11.27 -9.27 -8.65
N VAL A 235 10.71 -8.75 -7.56
CA VAL A 235 10.76 -9.42 -6.26
C VAL A 235 9.80 -10.61 -6.17
N PHE A 236 8.90 -10.74 -7.14
CA PHE A 236 7.98 -11.85 -7.27
C PHE A 236 8.59 -13.05 -8.00
N ASN A 237 9.78 -12.92 -8.59
CA ASN A 237 10.44 -14.07 -9.20
C ASN A 237 10.69 -15.17 -8.14
N GLY A 238 10.07 -16.32 -8.35
CA GLY A 238 10.13 -17.44 -7.41
C GLY A 238 9.44 -17.17 -6.08
N ALA A 239 8.51 -16.21 -6.01
CA ALA A 239 7.83 -15.83 -4.76
C ALA A 239 7.21 -17.02 -4.03
N LEU A 240 6.56 -17.95 -4.75
CA LEU A 240 5.92 -19.11 -4.12
C LEU A 240 6.91 -20.01 -3.34
N ARG A 241 8.19 -20.04 -3.70
CA ARG A 241 9.20 -20.80 -2.94
C ARG A 241 9.42 -20.23 -1.53
N LYS A 242 9.05 -18.97 -1.30
CA LYS A 242 9.14 -18.31 0.00
C LYS A 242 7.98 -18.64 0.94
N TYR A 243 6.89 -19.20 0.41
CA TYR A 243 5.68 -19.50 1.18
C TYR A 243 5.57 -21.00 1.46
N LYS A 244 5.66 -21.39 2.74
CA LYS A 244 5.61 -22.80 3.19
C LYS A 244 4.40 -23.58 2.64
N ASN A 245 3.25 -22.91 2.52
CA ASN A 245 1.97 -23.52 2.12
C ASN A 245 1.53 -23.17 0.68
N ALA A 246 2.44 -22.73 -0.19
CA ALA A 246 2.12 -22.34 -1.57
C ALA A 246 1.31 -23.37 -2.34
N GLY A 247 1.66 -24.67 -2.24
CA GLY A 247 0.92 -25.73 -2.92
C GLY A 247 -0.51 -25.92 -2.41
N ALA A 248 -0.77 -25.66 -1.12
CA ALA A 248 -2.13 -25.69 -0.57
C ALA A 248 -2.96 -24.51 -1.08
N PHE A 249 -2.35 -23.32 -1.15
CA PHE A 249 -2.97 -22.14 -1.73
C PHE A 249 -3.39 -22.40 -3.19
N LEU A 250 -2.51 -22.98 -4.02
CA LEU A 250 -2.83 -23.28 -5.42
C LEU A 250 -4.01 -24.24 -5.57
N ARG A 251 -4.13 -25.26 -4.69
CA ARG A 251 -5.28 -26.18 -4.70
C ARG A 251 -6.59 -25.47 -4.32
N VAL A 252 -6.56 -24.59 -3.33
CA VAL A 252 -7.73 -23.80 -2.94
C VAL A 252 -8.13 -22.85 -4.08
N LYS A 253 -7.15 -22.18 -4.70
CA LYS A 253 -7.40 -21.33 -5.86
C LYS A 253 -8.08 -22.11 -6.99
N GLU A 254 -7.59 -23.29 -7.35
CA GLU A 254 -8.19 -24.14 -8.38
C GLU A 254 -9.60 -24.61 -8.01
N MET A 255 -9.84 -24.89 -6.72
CA MET A 255 -11.17 -25.28 -6.22
C MET A 255 -12.21 -24.15 -6.33
N TYR A 256 -11.82 -22.92 -6.01
CA TYR A 256 -12.75 -21.77 -5.99
C TYR A 256 -12.82 -21.00 -7.31
N ASP A 257 -11.79 -21.12 -8.17
CA ASP A 257 -11.73 -20.49 -9.49
C ASP A 257 -11.36 -21.51 -10.57
N PRO A 258 -12.18 -22.56 -10.80
CA PRO A 258 -11.85 -23.64 -11.74
C PRO A 258 -11.84 -23.16 -13.20
N LEU A 259 -12.51 -22.04 -13.49
CA LEU A 259 -12.55 -21.43 -14.82
C LEU A 259 -11.45 -20.38 -15.02
N GLY A 260 -10.70 -20.03 -13.97
CA GLY A 260 -9.64 -19.01 -14.05
C GLY A 260 -10.15 -17.59 -14.27
N LEU A 261 -11.38 -17.27 -13.83
CA LEU A 261 -12.00 -15.94 -13.99
C LEU A 261 -11.20 -14.83 -13.30
N PHE A 262 -10.52 -15.16 -12.19
CA PHE A 262 -9.68 -14.22 -11.44
C PHE A 262 -8.19 -14.40 -11.73
N SER A 263 -7.86 -15.11 -12.80
CA SER A 263 -6.49 -15.42 -13.19
C SER A 263 -6.12 -14.67 -14.48
N ASN A 264 -4.86 -14.28 -14.61
CA ASN A 264 -4.31 -13.68 -15.81
C ASN A 264 -2.86 -14.11 -15.99
N GLU A 265 -2.27 -13.77 -17.14
CA GLU A 265 -0.89 -14.15 -17.47
C GLU A 265 0.12 -13.73 -16.40
N TRP A 266 -0.01 -12.52 -15.86
CA TRP A 266 0.89 -12.01 -14.83
C TRP A 266 0.77 -12.80 -13.52
N MET A 267 -0.46 -13.14 -13.10
CA MET A 267 -0.70 -13.97 -11.92
C MET A 267 -0.07 -15.36 -12.10
N ASP A 268 -0.22 -15.97 -13.28
CA ASP A 268 0.36 -17.28 -13.57
C ASP A 268 1.90 -17.26 -13.53
N GLN A 269 2.52 -16.17 -14.01
CA GLN A 269 3.97 -15.95 -13.95
C GLN A 269 4.47 -15.82 -12.51
N VAL A 270 3.81 -14.99 -11.71
CA VAL A 270 4.18 -14.75 -10.30
C VAL A 270 3.94 -15.99 -9.43
N LEU A 271 2.88 -16.74 -9.71
CA LEU A 271 2.59 -18.02 -9.07
C LEU A 271 3.45 -19.17 -9.63
N GLY A 272 4.35 -18.91 -10.59
CA GLY A 272 5.22 -19.95 -11.16
C GLY A 272 4.45 -21.09 -11.85
N LEU A 273 3.22 -20.82 -12.30
CA LEU A 273 2.38 -21.76 -13.04
C LEU A 273 2.76 -21.77 -14.52
N ARG A 274 3.06 -20.60 -15.08
CA ARG A 274 3.44 -20.46 -16.49
C ARG A 274 4.30 -19.21 -16.71
N GLY A 275 5.40 -19.36 -17.43
CA GLY A 275 6.31 -18.26 -17.75
C GLY A 275 7.13 -17.78 -16.55
N GLU A 276 7.78 -16.62 -16.71
CA GLU A 276 8.56 -15.99 -15.66
C GLU A 276 8.02 -14.59 -15.35
N ALA A 277 8.06 -14.17 -14.08
CA ALA A 277 7.64 -12.83 -13.68
C ALA A 277 8.59 -11.72 -14.17
N ASN A 278 9.85 -12.08 -14.45
CA ASN A 278 10.85 -11.18 -14.95
C ASN A 278 10.66 -10.91 -16.45
N ILE A 279 10.63 -9.63 -16.82
CA ILE A 279 10.45 -9.21 -18.22
C ILE A 279 11.75 -8.56 -18.69
N LEU A 280 12.47 -9.25 -19.58
CA LEU A 280 13.72 -8.77 -20.17
C LEU A 280 13.43 -7.93 -21.42
N LYS A 281 13.74 -6.64 -21.36
CA LYS A 281 13.67 -5.69 -22.46
C LYS A 281 14.56 -4.48 -22.18
N GLU A 282 14.78 -3.62 -23.17
CA GLU A 282 15.47 -2.35 -22.97
C GLU A 282 14.80 -1.54 -21.85
N GLY A 283 15.59 -1.01 -20.93
CA GLY A 283 15.12 -0.25 -19.76
C GLY A 283 14.37 -1.05 -18.69
N CYS A 284 14.37 -2.39 -18.73
CA CYS A 284 13.55 -3.19 -17.79
C CYS A 284 13.90 -2.99 -16.30
N ALA A 285 15.16 -2.67 -15.96
CA ALA A 285 15.60 -2.56 -14.57
C ALA A 285 15.06 -1.30 -13.89
N LEU A 286 14.99 -0.18 -14.62
CA LEU A 286 14.45 1.10 -14.13
C LEU A 286 13.01 0.95 -13.59
N GLU A 287 12.25 0.07 -14.23
CA GLU A 287 10.86 -0.25 -13.87
C GLU A 287 10.72 -1.46 -12.94
N GLY A 288 11.81 -2.02 -12.44
CA GLY A 288 11.80 -3.18 -11.55
C GLY A 288 11.19 -4.41 -12.21
N LEU A 289 11.31 -4.54 -13.53
CA LEU A 289 10.84 -5.69 -14.29
C LEU A 289 11.90 -6.79 -14.39
N CYS A 290 13.17 -6.45 -14.16
CA CYS A 290 14.30 -7.36 -14.21
C CYS A 290 15.42 -6.87 -13.28
N ILE A 291 16.37 -7.75 -12.95
CA ILE A 291 17.69 -7.34 -12.47
C ILE A 291 18.55 -7.05 -13.71
N CYS A 292 19.28 -5.93 -13.72
CA CYS A 292 20.09 -5.59 -14.86
C CYS A 292 21.22 -6.61 -15.04
N SER A 293 21.46 -7.02 -16.29
CA SER A 293 22.61 -7.85 -16.68
C SER A 293 23.39 -7.24 -17.85
N GLN A 294 22.74 -6.34 -18.59
CA GLN A 294 23.32 -5.56 -19.67
C GLN A 294 23.05 -4.08 -19.43
N ASP A 295 23.92 -3.22 -19.93
CA ASP A 295 23.74 -1.77 -19.79
C ASP A 295 22.46 -1.26 -20.48
N THR A 296 21.98 -1.97 -21.51
CA THR A 296 20.70 -1.71 -22.20
C THR A 296 19.46 -1.93 -21.32
N HIS A 297 19.56 -2.67 -20.21
CA HIS A 297 18.47 -2.78 -19.24
C HIS A 297 18.31 -1.52 -18.38
N CYS A 298 19.31 -0.65 -18.39
CA CYS A 298 19.33 0.66 -17.72
C CYS A 298 19.04 1.78 -18.73
N ALA A 299 19.60 2.98 -18.51
CA ALA A 299 19.51 4.12 -19.42
C ALA A 299 20.93 4.58 -19.83
N PRO A 300 21.64 3.83 -20.68
CA PRO A 300 23.05 4.10 -20.98
C PRO A 300 23.25 5.46 -21.68
N ARG A 301 22.26 5.90 -22.46
CA ARG A 301 22.25 7.24 -23.09
C ARG A 301 22.18 8.38 -22.08
N ASP A 302 21.62 8.12 -20.90
CA ASP A 302 21.54 9.06 -19.78
C ASP A 302 22.67 8.83 -18.75
N GLY A 303 23.66 7.97 -19.06
CA GLY A 303 24.82 7.67 -18.22
C GLY A 303 24.61 6.58 -17.17
N TYR A 304 23.46 5.89 -17.19
CA TYR A 304 23.15 4.82 -16.24
C TYR A 304 23.54 3.47 -16.82
N LEU A 305 24.48 2.79 -16.18
CA LEU A 305 25.00 1.49 -16.60
C LEU A 305 24.74 0.44 -15.53
N CYS A 306 24.70 -0.82 -15.95
CA CYS A 306 24.48 -1.91 -15.02
C CYS A 306 25.77 -2.19 -14.24
N ARG A 307 25.76 -1.96 -12.93
CA ARG A 307 26.92 -2.10 -12.04
C ARG A 307 26.57 -2.89 -10.79
N PRO A 308 27.58 -3.44 -10.08
CA PRO A 308 27.35 -4.00 -8.75
C PRO A 308 26.78 -2.95 -7.79
N GLY A 309 25.99 -3.40 -6.82
CA GLY A 309 25.57 -2.56 -5.69
C GLY A 309 26.76 -2.02 -4.90
N LYS A 310 26.58 -0.89 -4.21
CA LYS A 310 27.69 -0.24 -3.48
C LYS A 310 28.04 -0.97 -2.18
N ILE A 311 27.04 -1.50 -1.48
CA ILE A 311 27.15 -2.17 -0.18
C ILE A 311 26.95 -3.69 -0.33
N TYR A 312 25.94 -4.09 -1.11
CA TYR A 312 25.65 -5.47 -1.47
C TYR A 312 26.10 -5.74 -2.89
N GLN A 313 27.34 -6.21 -3.00
CA GLN A 313 28.04 -6.39 -4.28
C GLN A 313 27.39 -7.43 -5.20
N ASP A 314 26.57 -8.35 -4.67
CA ASP A 314 25.84 -9.32 -5.49
C ASP A 314 24.59 -8.70 -6.15
N ALA A 315 24.11 -7.54 -5.66
CA ALA A 315 23.06 -6.80 -6.34
C ALA A 315 23.59 -6.23 -7.65
N ARG A 316 22.72 -6.15 -8.65
CA ARG A 316 23.00 -5.45 -9.91
C ARG A 316 22.04 -4.29 -10.05
N VAL A 317 22.58 -3.10 -10.22
CA VAL A 317 21.83 -1.86 -10.18
C VAL A 317 22.20 -0.93 -11.34
N CYS A 318 21.26 -0.10 -11.75
CA CYS A 318 21.46 0.97 -12.71
C CYS A 318 22.09 2.17 -12.01
N ALA A 319 23.41 2.26 -12.08
CA ALA A 319 24.20 3.30 -11.45
C ALA A 319 24.59 4.39 -12.46
N LEU A 320 24.50 5.65 -12.05
CA LEU A 320 25.01 6.77 -12.83
C LEU A 320 26.54 6.74 -12.80
N VAL A 321 27.17 6.48 -13.94
CA VAL A 321 28.63 6.45 -14.07
C VAL A 321 29.13 7.81 -14.52
N SER A 322 30.14 8.34 -13.84
CA SER A 322 30.76 9.61 -14.25
C SER A 322 31.63 9.41 -15.48
N THR A 323 31.72 10.42 -16.35
CA THR A 323 32.49 10.38 -17.61
C THR A 323 34.01 10.17 -17.44
N SER A 324 34.52 10.02 -16.21
CA SER A 324 35.92 9.68 -15.93
C SER A 324 36.17 8.18 -15.75
N GLU A 325 35.14 7.33 -15.85
CA GLU A 325 35.23 5.86 -15.72
C GLU A 325 34.83 5.11 -17.01
N GLN A 326 34.81 5.80 -18.15
CA GLN A 326 34.76 5.19 -19.50
C GLN A 326 36.16 5.04 -20.08
#